data_AF-A0A6L9UH05-F1
#
_entry.id   AF-A0A6L9UH05-F1
#
_cell.length_a   1.000
_cell.length_b   1.000
_cell.length_c   1.000
_cell.angle_alpha   90.00
_cell.angle_beta   90.00
_cell.angle_gamma   90.00
#
_symmetry.space_group_name_H-M   'P 1'
#
loop_
_entity.id
_entity.type
_entity.pdbx_description
1 polymer ?
#
loop_
_entity_poly.entity_id
_entity_poly.type
_entity_poly.pdbx_seq_one_letter_code
_entity_poly.pdbx_strand_id
1 'polypeptide(L)'
;MVGMFGLAHSFGAHFVGPTPLQAPFLADPDRRSSYDPSNQQILNPLHIAVDKVTGFKSTPEPEKLLGKLRQTDRDYVRAAETKLKELREASRSAENQSAKERRDFEALVRKRA
;
A
#
# COMPACT_ATOMS: atom_id res chain seq x y z
N MET A 1 -6.60 9.92 0.33
CA MET A 1 -6.36 10.27 1.74
C MET A 1 -6.69 11.73 2.08
N VAL A 2 -6.76 12.66 1.10
CA VAL A 2 -7.15 14.08 1.31
C VAL A 2 -8.52 14.22 1.99
N GLY A 3 -9.48 13.33 1.70
CA GLY A 3 -10.82 13.40 2.29
C GLY A 3 -10.88 13.19 3.81
N MET A 4 -10.11 12.26 4.37
CA MET A 4 -10.18 11.96 5.81
C MET A 4 -9.55 13.07 6.66
N PHE A 5 -8.37 13.58 6.26
CA PHE A 5 -7.73 14.66 7.00
C PHE A 5 -8.54 15.95 6.94
N GLY A 6 -9.10 16.30 5.77
CA GLY A 6 -9.98 17.45 5.64
C GLY A 6 -11.25 17.31 6.49
N LEU A 7 -11.85 16.12 6.50
CA LEU A 7 -13.01 15.82 7.34
C LEU A 7 -12.67 15.93 8.83
N ALA A 8 -11.61 15.27 9.29
CA ALA A 8 -11.17 15.32 10.68
C ALA A 8 -10.85 16.77 11.12
N HIS A 9 -10.18 17.54 10.27
CA HIS A 9 -9.90 18.94 10.52
C HIS A 9 -11.18 19.77 10.63
N SER A 10 -12.20 19.52 9.79
CA SER A 10 -13.49 20.21 9.88
C SER A 10 -14.22 19.96 11.21
N PHE A 11 -13.90 18.87 11.91
CA PHE A 11 -14.35 18.58 13.27
C PHE A 11 -13.41 19.11 14.38
N GLY A 12 -12.40 19.91 14.03
CA GLY A 12 -11.44 20.47 14.99
C GLY A 12 -10.35 19.48 15.43
N ALA A 13 -10.16 18.37 14.71
CA ALA A 13 -9.08 17.45 15.03
C ALA A 13 -7.71 18.04 14.66
N HIS A 14 -6.75 17.89 15.57
CA HIS A 14 -5.37 18.35 15.39
C HIS A 14 -4.41 17.22 14.98
N PHE A 15 -4.84 15.96 15.14
CA PHE A 15 -4.06 14.78 14.79
C PHE A 15 -4.98 13.62 14.41
N VAL A 16 -4.43 12.65 13.68
CA VAL A 16 -5.06 11.36 13.40
C VAL A 16 -4.06 10.27 13.79
N GLY A 17 -4.42 9.44 14.76
CA GLY A 17 -3.59 8.31 15.17
C GLY A 17 -3.87 7.09 14.28
N PRO A 18 -2.91 6.64 13.45
CA PRO A 18 -3.08 5.39 12.73
C PRO A 18 -2.90 4.18 13.65
N THR A 19 -3.45 3.04 13.25
CA THR A 19 -3.00 1.75 13.79
C THR A 19 -1.51 1.55 13.49
N PRO A 20 -0.81 0.68 14.24
CA PRO A 20 0.59 0.35 13.94
C PRO A 20 0.77 0.00 12.45
N LEU A 21 1.74 0.64 11.79
CA LEU A 21 1.96 0.57 10.33
C LEU A 21 3.05 -0.44 9.95
N GLN A 22 3.51 -1.25 10.89
CA GLN A 22 4.60 -2.20 10.73
C GLN A 22 4.24 -3.32 9.75
N ALA A 23 5.26 -3.86 9.07
CA ALA A 23 5.09 -4.91 8.08
C ALA A 23 4.54 -6.21 8.71
N PRO A 24 3.44 -6.77 8.18
CA PRO A 24 2.94 -8.07 8.58
C PRO A 24 3.76 -9.19 7.92
N PHE A 25 3.36 -10.45 8.12
CA PHE A 25 3.92 -11.59 7.40
C PHE A 25 3.30 -11.67 5.99
N LEU A 26 3.97 -11.14 4.97
CA LEU A 26 3.43 -11.11 3.60
C LEU A 26 3.33 -12.51 2.95
N ALA A 27 4.13 -13.48 3.41
CA ALA A 27 4.06 -14.87 2.97
C ALA A 27 2.91 -15.64 3.63
N ASP A 28 2.34 -15.11 4.70
CA ASP A 28 1.23 -15.69 5.46
C ASP A 28 0.21 -14.59 5.79
N PRO A 29 -0.60 -14.16 4.79
CA PRO A 29 -1.51 -13.03 4.94
C PRO A 29 -2.67 -13.30 5.91
N ASP A 30 -2.79 -14.52 6.44
CA ASP A 30 -3.78 -14.85 7.46
C ASP A 30 -3.33 -14.40 8.87
N ARG A 31 -2.03 -14.17 9.08
CA ARG A 31 -1.48 -13.50 10.28
C ARG A 31 -1.63 -11.99 10.18
N ARG A 32 -2.86 -11.51 10.45
CA ARG A 32 -3.31 -10.12 10.21
C ARG A 32 -3.07 -9.16 11.39
N SER A 33 -2.48 -9.61 12.50
CA SER A 33 -2.30 -8.78 13.69
C SER A 33 -1.29 -7.68 13.45
N SER A 34 -1.72 -6.42 13.54
CA SER A 34 -0.83 -5.25 13.49
C SER A 34 0.13 -5.17 14.68
N TYR A 35 -0.11 -5.94 15.74
CA TYR A 35 0.72 -5.97 16.96
C TYR A 35 1.73 -7.13 16.99
N ASP A 36 1.69 -8.03 15.99
CA ASP A 36 2.65 -9.12 15.82
C ASP A 36 3.36 -8.98 14.46
N PRO A 37 4.19 -7.93 14.28
CA PRO A 37 4.79 -7.63 13.00
C PRO A 37 5.95 -8.57 12.67
N SER A 38 6.17 -8.81 11.37
CA SER A 38 7.38 -9.49 10.90
C SER A 38 8.62 -8.61 11.04
N ASN A 39 8.45 -7.29 10.92
CA ASN A 39 9.54 -6.32 11.05
C ASN A 39 9.02 -4.97 11.57
N GLN A 40 9.61 -4.46 12.65
CA GLN A 40 9.19 -3.20 13.29
C GLN A 40 9.67 -1.94 12.56
N GLN A 41 10.66 -2.05 11.67
CA GLN A 41 11.27 -0.94 10.94
C GLN A 41 10.78 -0.85 9.48
N ILE A 42 10.04 -1.83 8.98
CA ILE A 42 9.48 -1.83 7.61
C ILE A 42 7.99 -1.48 7.70
N LEU A 43 7.52 -0.61 6.81
CA LEU A 43 6.10 -0.28 6.70
C LEU A 43 5.34 -1.39 5.97
N ASN A 44 4.07 -1.61 6.34
CA ASN A 44 3.19 -2.53 5.65
C ASN A 44 2.93 -2.06 4.21
N PRO A 45 3.39 -2.79 3.18
CA PRO A 45 3.17 -2.41 1.78
C PRO A 45 1.68 -2.46 1.40
N LEU A 46 0.83 -3.14 2.17
CA LEU A 46 -0.61 -3.18 1.94
C LEU A 46 -1.30 -1.84 2.25
N HIS A 47 -0.61 -0.84 2.81
CA HIS A 47 -1.11 0.53 2.88
C HIS A 47 -0.85 1.37 1.62
N ILE A 48 -0.05 0.88 0.67
CA ILE A 48 0.22 1.60 -0.58
C ILE A 48 -1.08 1.72 -1.38
N ALA A 49 -1.39 2.94 -1.82
CA ALA A 49 -2.46 3.21 -2.79
C ALA A 49 -1.98 2.83 -4.18
N VAL A 50 -2.28 1.60 -4.61
CA VAL A 50 -1.77 1.02 -5.87
C VAL A 50 -2.18 1.87 -7.09
N ASP A 51 -3.37 2.48 -7.05
CA ASP A 51 -3.89 3.39 -8.07
C ASP A 51 -3.07 4.69 -8.24
N LYS A 52 -2.19 5.00 -7.29
CA LYS A 52 -1.29 6.16 -7.32
C LYS A 52 0.15 5.81 -7.68
N VAL A 53 0.46 4.53 -7.90
CA VAL A 53 1.81 4.09 -8.24
C VAL A 53 2.08 4.35 -9.72
N THR A 54 3.17 5.06 -10.02
CA THR A 54 3.63 5.26 -11.40
C THR A 54 3.83 3.92 -12.10
N GLY A 55 3.23 3.75 -13.28
CA GLY A 55 3.26 2.49 -14.03
C GLY A 55 2.12 1.52 -13.71
N PHE A 56 1.26 1.82 -12.73
CA PHE A 56 0.02 1.08 -12.56
C PHE A 56 -0.91 1.31 -13.75
N LYS A 57 -1.42 0.21 -14.33
CA LYS A 57 -2.42 0.24 -15.40
C LYS A 57 -3.66 -0.47 -14.90
N SER A 58 -4.76 0.28 -14.70
CA SER A 58 -6.04 -0.35 -14.39
C SER A 58 -6.46 -1.18 -15.60
N THR A 59 -6.50 -2.50 -15.44
CA THR A 59 -7.13 -3.38 -16.42
C THR A 59 -8.54 -3.74 -15.94
N PRO A 60 -9.50 -3.97 -16.85
CA PRO A 60 -10.92 -4.12 -16.48
C PRO A 60 -11.21 -5.32 -15.55
N GLU A 61 -10.39 -6.36 -15.64
CA GLU A 61 -10.47 -7.59 -14.85
C GLU A 61 -10.18 -7.35 -13.35
N PRO A 62 -8.99 -6.85 -12.94
CA PRO A 62 -8.70 -6.56 -11.53
C PRO A 62 -9.62 -5.48 -10.95
N GLU A 63 -10.10 -4.53 -11.76
CA GLU A 63 -11.04 -3.51 -11.28
C GLU A 63 -12.40 -4.11 -10.87
N LYS A 64 -12.91 -5.09 -11.63
CA LYS A 64 -14.11 -5.87 -11.25
C LYS A 64 -13.88 -6.70 -9.99
N LEU A 65 -12.71 -7.34 -9.87
CA LEU A 65 -12.37 -8.14 -8.69
C LEU A 65 -12.26 -7.26 -7.43
N LEU A 66 -11.60 -6.11 -7.53
CA LEU A 66 -11.49 -5.12 -6.47
C LEU A 66 -12.85 -4.52 -6.09
N GLY A 67 -13.74 -4.29 -7.07
CA GLY A 67 -15.11 -3.85 -6.83
C GLY A 67 -15.89 -4.84 -5.95
N LYS A 68 -15.77 -6.14 -6.23
CA LYS A 68 -16.37 -7.20 -5.41
C LYS A 68 -15.75 -7.26 -4.01
N LEU A 69 -14.42 -7.17 -3.89
CA LEU A 69 -13.72 -7.18 -2.60
C LEU A 69 -14.08 -5.99 -1.71
N ARG A 70 -14.37 -4.82 -2.29
CA ARG A 70 -14.84 -3.65 -1.53
C ARG A 70 -16.24 -3.84 -0.93
N GLN A 71 -17.04 -4.77 -1.46
CA GLN A 71 -18.38 -5.08 -0.96
C GLN A 71 -18.37 -6.20 0.08
N THR A 72 -17.28 -6.96 0.21
CA THR A 72 -17.11 -7.98 1.25
C THR A 72 -16.60 -7.39 2.56
N ASP A 73 -17.04 -7.93 3.69
CA ASP A 73 -16.54 -7.54 5.00
C ASP A 73 -15.12 -8.10 5.23
N ARG A 74 -14.11 -7.26 4.93
CA ARG A 74 -12.67 -7.44 5.15
C ARG A 74 -12.08 -8.82 4.80
N ASP A 75 -11.97 -9.11 3.50
CA ASP A 75 -11.11 -10.19 2.98
C ASP A 75 -9.65 -9.71 2.84
N TYR A 76 -8.88 -9.79 3.94
CA TYR A 76 -7.49 -9.33 3.98
C TYR A 76 -6.57 -10.16 3.07
N VAL A 77 -6.80 -11.46 2.98
CA VAL A 77 -5.97 -12.39 2.19
C VAL A 77 -6.08 -12.03 0.72
N ARG A 78 -7.30 -11.97 0.18
CA ARG A 78 -7.49 -11.61 -1.23
C ARG A 78 -7.04 -10.19 -1.54
N ALA A 79 -7.24 -9.25 -0.61
CA ALA A 79 -6.73 -7.89 -0.77
C ALA A 79 -5.19 -7.87 -0.81
N ALA A 80 -4.53 -8.63 0.06
CA ALA A 80 -3.07 -8.73 0.10
C ALA A 80 -2.51 -9.32 -1.21
N GLU A 81 -3.04 -10.46 -1.65
CA GLU A 81 -2.63 -11.13 -2.88
C GLU A 81 -2.78 -10.20 -4.10
N THR A 82 -3.95 -9.56 -4.22
CA THR A 82 -4.25 -8.64 -5.33
C THR A 82 -3.27 -7.46 -5.32
N LYS A 83 -3.09 -6.79 -4.17
CA LYS A 83 -2.21 -5.62 -4.09
C LYS A 83 -0.74 -5.98 -4.34
N LEU A 84 -0.26 -7.11 -3.81
CA LEU A 84 1.12 -7.55 -4.02
C LEU A 84 1.39 -7.92 -5.48
N LYS A 85 0.43 -8.54 -6.17
CA LYS A 85 0.53 -8.81 -7.60
C LYS A 85 0.70 -7.52 -8.40
N GLU A 86 -0.19 -6.55 -8.21
CA GLU A 86 -0.17 -5.28 -8.93
C GLU A 86 1.11 -4.47 -8.64
N LEU A 87 1.56 -4.43 -7.38
CA LEU A 87 2.80 -3.75 -7.01
C LEU A 87 4.03 -4.38 -7.68
N ARG A 88 4.07 -5.71 -7.82
CA ARG A 88 5.15 -6.40 -8.54
C ARG A 88 5.12 -6.12 -10.04
N GLU A 89 3.94 -5.98 -10.64
CA GLU A 89 3.80 -5.62 -12.05
C GLU A 89 4.20 -4.16 -12.31
N ALA A 90 3.78 -3.24 -11.44
CA ALA A 90 4.17 -1.85 -11.49
C ALA A 90 5.68 -1.67 -11.28
N SER A 91 6.28 -2.41 -10.33
CA SER A 91 7.73 -2.38 -10.10
C SER A 91 8.54 -2.93 -11.29
N ARG A 92 8.02 -3.92 -12.02
CA ARG A 92 8.67 -4.41 -13.25
C ARG A 92 8.55 -3.41 -14.40
N SER A 93 7.42 -2.70 -14.47
CA SER A 93 7.15 -1.66 -15.46
C SER A 93 7.80 -0.31 -15.12
N ALA A 94 8.56 -0.25 -14.02
CA ALA A 94 9.25 0.96 -13.54
C ALA A 94 10.36 1.45 -14.46
N GLU A 95 10.65 0.74 -15.55
CA GLU A 95 11.49 1.22 -16.66
C GLU A 95 11.03 2.59 -17.20
N ASN A 96 9.74 2.91 -17.07
CA ASN A 96 9.15 4.18 -17.48
C ASN A 96 9.21 5.30 -16.43
N GLN A 97 9.89 5.09 -15.30
CA GLN A 97 10.05 6.13 -14.28
C GLN A 97 11.02 7.22 -14.75
N SER A 98 10.77 8.45 -14.32
CA SER A 98 11.69 9.55 -14.58
C SER A 98 13.06 9.28 -13.92
N ALA A 99 14.13 9.80 -14.52
CA ALA A 99 15.47 9.72 -13.96
C ALA A 99 15.55 10.30 -12.53
N LYS A 100 14.67 11.26 -12.19
CA LYS A 100 14.58 11.83 -10.85
C LYS A 100 13.98 10.84 -9.85
N GLU A 101 12.84 10.23 -10.16
CA GLU A 101 12.19 9.24 -9.29
C GLU A 101 13.12 8.06 -8.98
N ARG A 102 13.87 7.60 -10.00
CA ARG A 102 14.85 6.52 -9.83
C ARG A 102 15.99 6.91 -8.89
N ARG A 103 16.54 8.12 -9.03
CA ARG A 103 17.58 8.65 -8.13
C ARG A 103 17.06 8.79 -6.70
N ASP A 104 15.84 9.33 -6.53
CA ASP A 104 15.22 9.50 -5.22
C ASP A 104 15.02 8.13 -4.53
N PHE A 105 14.58 7.11 -5.28
CA PHE A 105 14.43 5.74 -4.79
C PHE A 105 15.79 5.12 -4.38
N GLU A 106 16.81 5.22 -5.23
CA GLU A 106 18.15 4.70 -4.91
C GLU A 106 18.79 5.41 -3.70
N ALA A 107 18.55 6.71 -3.54
CA ALA A 107 19.01 7.46 -2.38
C ALA A 107 18.30 6.99 -1.10
N LEU A 108 17.00 6.69 -1.17
CA LEU A 108 16.25 6.12 -0.06
C LEU A 108 16.80 4.75 0.34
N VAL A 109 17.07 3.87 -0.65
CA VAL A 109 17.63 2.54 -0.41
C VAL A 109 19.00 2.64 0.26
N ARG A 110 19.87 3.55 -0.21
CA ARG A 110 21.20 3.76 0.39
C ARG A 110 21.17 4.31 1.81
N LYS A 111 20.21 5.17 2.15
CA LYS A 111 20.04 5.70 3.52
C LYS A 111 19.58 4.64 4.53
N ARG A 112 19.05 3.51 4.04
CA ARG A 112 18.52 2.42 4.87
C ARG A 112 19.54 1.27 5.03
N ALA A 113 20.50 1.15 4.12
CA ALA A 113 21.60 0.17 4.18
C ALA A 113 22.62 0.60 5.23
#